data_AF-X1VXI7-F1
#
_entry.id   AF-X1VXI7-F1
#
_cell.length_a   1.000
_cell.length_b   1.000
_cell.length_c   1.000
_cell.angle_alpha   90.00
_cell.angle_beta   90.00
_cell.angle_gamma   90.00
#
_symmetry.space_group_name_H-M   'P 1'
#
loop_
_entity.id
_entity.type
_entity.pdbx_description
1 polymer ?
#
loop_
_entity_poly.entity_id
_entity_poly.type
_entity_poly.pdbx_seq_one_letter_code
_entity_poly.pdbx_strand_id
1 'polypeptide(L)' 'RYLNVIGGFLAVIVDRSEDKPTLTFRHYGVDGDILNEDRLVVQRKIQKSKSKM' A
#
# COMPACT_ATOMS: atom_id res chain seq x y z
N ARG A 1 3.61 -7.30 7.33
CA ARG A 1 4.08 -6.57 8.52
C ARG A 1 2.87 -5.89 9.14
N TYR A 2 2.73 -5.88 10.45
CA TYR A 2 1.60 -5.21 11.12
C TYR A 2 2.05 -3.85 11.66
N LEU A 3 1.21 -2.83 11.53
CA LEU A 3 1.45 -1.49 12.06
C LEU A 3 0.40 -1.24 13.16
N ASN A 4 0.87 -0.98 14.38
CA ASN A 4 -0.02 -0.55 15.46
C ASN A 4 -0.34 0.93 15.28
N VAL A 5 -1.57 1.22 14.89
CA VAL A 5 -2.06 2.58 14.72
C VAL A 5 -2.75 3.03 16.01
N ILE A 6 -2.19 4.03 16.69
CA ILE A 6 -2.82 4.66 17.86
C ILE A 6 -3.14 6.10 17.47
N GLY A 7 -4.43 6.38 17.25
CA GLY A 7 -4.90 7.69 16.80
C GLY A 7 -4.51 8.06 15.36
N GLY A 8 -5.01 9.21 14.91
CA GLY A 8 -4.78 9.72 13.56
C GLY A 8 -5.59 8.99 12.48
N PHE A 9 -5.07 8.93 11.26
CA PHE A 9 -5.75 8.31 10.12
C PHE A 9 -4.78 7.71 9.11
N LEU A 10 -5.28 6.73 8.36
CA LEU A 10 -4.54 6.08 7.27
C LEU A 10 -5.01 6.66 5.94
N ALA A 11 -4.09 7.22 5.16
CA ALA A 11 -4.34 7.57 3.76
C ALA A 11 -3.73 6.52 2.84
N VAL A 12 -4.48 6.14 1.81
CA VAL A 12 -4.00 5.24 0.76
C VAL A 12 -4.06 6.00 -0.55
N ILE A 13 -2.91 6.09 -1.22
CA ILE A 13 -2.78 6.73 -2.53
C ILE A 13 -2.50 5.63 -3.54
N VAL A 14 -3.32 5.59 -4.58
CA VAL A 14 -3.11 4.73 -5.76
C VAL A 14 -2.61 5.62 -6.88
N ASP A 15 -1.40 5.35 -7.35
CA ASP A 15 -0.81 6.08 -8.47
C ASP A 15 -0.07 5.11 -9.41
N ARG A 16 0.32 5.60 -10.58
CA ARG A 16 1.20 4.90 -11.53
C ARG A 16 2.58 5.55 -11.51
N SER A 17 3.49 4.94 -10.75
CA SER A 17 4.91 5.29 -10.80
C SER A 17 5.62 4.33 -11.76
N GLU A 18 6.37 4.87 -12.73
CA GLU A 18 7.11 4.06 -13.73
C GLU A 18 6.24 3.02 -14.46
N ASP A 19 5.04 3.42 -14.89
CA ASP A 19 4.03 2.57 -15.54
C ASP A 19 3.56 1.36 -14.73
N LYS A 20 3.87 1.33 -13.42
CA LYS A 20 3.45 0.27 -12.50
C LYS A 20 2.46 0.82 -11.48
N PRO A 21 1.33 0.12 -11.24
CA PRO A 21 0.43 0.50 -10.17
C PRO A 21 1.15 0.41 -8.83
N THR A 22 1.17 1.53 -8.14
CA THR A 22 1.88 1.75 -6.88
C THR A 22 0.87 2.21 -5.84
N LEU A 23 0.81 1.47 -4.73
CA LEU A 23 0.03 1.80 -3.56
C LEU A 23 0.97 2.41 -2.52
N THR A 24 0.65 3.59 -2.02
CA THR A 24 1.36 4.23 -0.91
C THR A 24 0.43 4.36 0.27
N PHE A 25 0.80 3.76 1.40
CA PHE A 25 0.08 3.84 2.67
C PHE A 25 0.81 4.84 3.57
N ARG A 26 0.10 5.87 4.01
CA ARG A 26 0.62 6.85 4.97
C ARG A 26 -0.24 6.87 6.21
N HIS A 27 0.37 6.59 7.36
CA HIS A 27 -0.24 6.84 8.66
C HIS A 27 0.10 8.26 9.07
N TYR A 28 -0.93 9.10 9.18
CA TYR A 28 -0.84 10.42 9.75
C TYR A 28 -1.22 10.39 11.23
N GLY A 29 -0.45 11.08 12.07
CA GLY A 29 -0.81 11.41 13.44
C GLY A 29 -1.98 12.40 13.48
N VAL A 30 -2.52 12.64 14.68
CA VAL A 30 -3.61 13.61 14.88
C VAL A 30 -3.21 15.04 14.52
N ASP A 31 -1.92 15.35 14.65
CA ASP A 31 -1.33 16.65 14.33
C ASP A 31 -0.97 16.78 12.84
N GLY A 32 -1.18 15.72 12.04
CA GLY A 32 -0.90 15.71 10.60
C GLY A 32 0.50 15.26 10.21
N ASP A 33 1.36 14.89 11.17
CA ASP A 33 2.69 14.32 10.89
C ASP A 33 2.61 12.92 10.29
N ILE A 34 3.50 12.57 9.36
CA ILE A 34 3.59 11.20 8.84
C ILE A 34 4.40 10.35 9.83
N LEU A 35 3.71 9.42 10.50
CA LEU A 35 4.32 8.52 11.47
C LEU A 35 4.84 7.22 10.84
N ASN A 36 4.26 6.81 9.71
CA ASN A 36 4.73 5.68 8.92
C ASN A 36 4.35 5.82 7.45
N GLU A 37 5.25 5.41 6.54
CA GLU A 37 5.00 5.25 5.11
C GLU A 37 5.37 3.83 4.67
N ASP A 38 4.49 3.18 3.92
CA ASP A 38 4.77 1.90 3.23
C ASP A 38 4.36 2.00 1.76
N ARG A 39 5.16 1.38 0.89
CA ARG A 39 4.97 1.43 -0.57
C ARG A 39 4.92 0.02 -1.14
N LEU A 40 3.78 -0.33 -1.71
CA LEU A 40 3.58 -1.58 -2.44
C LEU A 40 3.57 -1.28 -3.94
N VAL A 41 4.63 -1.69 -4.63
CA VAL A 41 4.67 -1.70 -6.09
C VAL A 41 4.19 -3.07 -6.56
N VAL A 42 3.11 -3.10 -7.32
CA VAL A 42 2.60 -4.36 -7.86
C VAL A 42 3.55 -4.83 -8.95
N GLN A 43 4.29 -5.89 -8.67
CA GLN A 43 4.96 -6.67 -9.69
C GLN A 43 3.90 -7.59 -10.32
N ARG A 44 3.67 -7.50 -11.63
CA ARG A 44 2.73 -8.40 -12.33
C ARG A 44 3.13 -9.85 -12.03
N LYS A 45 2.34 -10.54 -11.21
CA LYS A 45 2.34 -12.00 -11.19
C LYS A 45 1.28 -12.46 -12.17
N ILE A 46 1.70 -13.20 -13.19
CA ILE A 46 0.79 -13.93 -14.07
C ILE A 46 0.11 -14.96 -13.16
N GLN A 47 -1.15 -14.72 -12.82
CA GLN A 47 -2.00 -15.68 -12.13
C GLN A 47 -2.22 -16.85 -13.11
N LYS A 48 -1.37 -17.88 -13.08
CA LYS A 48 -1.68 -19.13 -13.78
C LYS A 48 -2.91 -19.73 -13.09
N SER A 49 -4.05 -19.62 -13.77
CA SER A 49 -5.23 -20.44 -13.55
C SER A 49 -4.79 -21.90 -13.41
N LYS A 50 -4.94 -22.48 -12.22
CA LYS A 50 -4.86 -23.94 -12.05
C LYS A 50 -6.11 -24.52 -12.71
N SER A 51 -6.00 -24.89 -13.98
CA SER A 51 -6.93 -25.84 -14.58
C SER A 51 -6.73 -27.18 -13.87
N LYS A 52 -7.64 -27.53 -12.97
CA LYS A 52 -7.76 -28.89 -12.44
C LYS A 52 -8.21 -29.76 -13.62
N MET A 53 -7.40 -30.74 -13.98
CA MET A 53 -7.83 -31.98 -14.64
C MET A 53 -7.71 -33.11 -13.63
#